data_AF-A0A078JEI5-F1
#
_entry.id   AF-A0A078JEI5-F1
#
_cell.length_a   1.000
_cell.length_b   1.000
_cell.length_c   1.000
_cell.angle_alpha   90.00
_cell.angle_beta   90.00
_cell.angle_gamma   90.00
#
_symmetry.space_group_name_H-M   'P 1'
#
loop_
_entity.id
_entity.type
_entity.pdbx_description
1 polymer ?
#
loop_
_entity_poly.entity_id
_entity_poly.type
_entity_poly.pdbx_seq_one_letter_code
_entity_poly.pdbx_strand_id
1 'polypeptide(L)'
;YEFSLSQIWVIAGSFADDLNTIEAGWQARAKLYGDTNPRFFTYWTSDAYQATGCYNLLCSGFIQTNNRIAIGAAISPVSSYKGGQFDISLLIWKDPKHGHWWLQFGSGTLVGYWPVSLFTHLMEHGNMVQFGGEIVNTKPGGSHTSTQMGSGHFAGEGFGKASYFRNLEMVDWDNTLIPTANLRVLADHPNCYDIRGGVNRVWGNYFYYGGPGKNSKCP
;
A
#
# COMPACT_ATOMS: atom_id res chain seq x y z
N TYR A 1 -16.52 -11.72 0.09
CA TYR A 1 -15.61 -11.60 1.25
C TYR A 1 -15.14 -10.17 1.36
N GLU A 2 -14.57 -9.76 2.49
CA GLU A 2 -14.14 -8.38 2.71
C GLU A 2 -12.81 -8.35 3.46
N PHE A 3 -11.93 -7.42 3.10
CA PHE A 3 -10.65 -7.21 3.79
C PHE A 3 -10.16 -5.77 3.61
N SER A 4 -9.20 -5.37 4.45
CA SER A 4 -8.55 -4.07 4.37
C SER A 4 -7.07 -4.20 4.10
N LEU A 5 -6.53 -3.20 3.41
CA LEU A 5 -5.11 -3.09 3.10
C LEU A 5 -4.65 -1.64 3.17
N SER A 6 -3.34 -1.47 3.26
CA SER A 6 -2.65 -0.20 3.17
C SER A 6 -1.35 -0.39 2.42
N GLN A 7 -1.13 0.41 1.38
CA GLN A 7 -0.05 0.15 0.45
C GLN A 7 0.45 1.37 -0.32
N ILE A 8 1.57 1.15 -0.99
CA ILE A 8 2.11 1.98 -2.06
C ILE A 8 1.78 1.28 -3.38
N TRP A 9 1.26 2.04 -4.35
CA TRP A 9 1.09 1.58 -5.73
C TRP A 9 2.06 2.34 -6.63
N VAL A 10 2.84 1.61 -7.43
CA VAL A 10 3.56 2.16 -8.58
C VAL A 10 2.81 1.71 -9.83
N ILE A 11 2.36 2.67 -10.64
CA ILE A 11 1.38 2.45 -11.69
C ILE A 11 1.90 2.98 -13.02
N ALA A 12 1.68 2.23 -14.10
CA ALA A 12 1.87 2.68 -15.48
C ALA A 12 0.79 2.11 -16.41
N GLY A 13 0.48 2.80 -17.51
CA GLY A 13 -0.61 2.44 -18.42
C GLY A 13 -1.97 3.04 -18.03
N SER A 14 -3.05 2.47 -18.55
CA SER A 14 -4.44 2.93 -18.39
C SER A 14 -5.29 1.95 -17.59
N PHE A 15 -6.15 2.50 -16.73
CA PHE A 15 -7.12 1.73 -15.94
C PHE A 15 -8.15 0.96 -16.76
N ALA A 16 -8.30 1.28 -18.06
CA ALA A 16 -9.26 0.61 -18.92
C ALA A 16 -8.83 -0.83 -19.24
N ASP A 17 -7.61 -1.02 -19.77
CA ASP A 17 -7.26 -2.28 -20.43
C ASP A 17 -5.78 -2.73 -20.28
N ASP A 18 -4.83 -1.85 -19.93
CA ASP A 18 -3.38 -2.14 -20.01
C ASP A 18 -2.58 -1.74 -18.76
N LEU A 19 -3.25 -1.57 -17.62
CA LEU A 19 -2.62 -1.16 -16.36
C LEU A 19 -1.55 -2.15 -15.87
N ASN A 20 -0.37 -1.63 -15.55
CA ASN A 20 0.66 -2.34 -14.81
C ASN A 20 0.73 -1.78 -13.39
N THR A 21 0.78 -2.64 -12.38
CA THR A 21 0.97 -2.22 -10.99
C THR A 21 2.03 -3.04 -10.28
N ILE A 22 2.77 -2.36 -9.41
CA ILE A 22 3.57 -2.95 -8.35
C ILE A 22 3.05 -2.40 -7.03
N GLU A 23 2.81 -3.29 -6.08
CA GLU A 23 2.09 -3.02 -4.85
C GLU A 23 2.86 -3.62 -3.67
N ALA A 24 3.07 -2.81 -2.63
CA ALA A 24 3.63 -3.30 -1.37
C ALA A 24 3.08 -2.55 -0.17
N GLY A 25 2.86 -3.26 0.92
CA GLY A 25 2.24 -2.70 2.11
C GLY A 25 1.87 -3.76 3.13
N TRP A 26 0.79 -3.53 3.87
CA TRP A 26 0.22 -4.50 4.77
C TRP A 26 -1.27 -4.70 4.52
N GLN A 27 -1.76 -5.92 4.77
CA GLN A 27 -3.18 -6.24 4.63
C GLN A 27 -3.66 -7.19 5.73
N ALA A 28 -4.93 -7.07 6.12
CA ALA A 28 -5.59 -7.98 7.04
C ALA A 28 -6.58 -8.86 6.26
N ARG A 29 -6.09 -9.96 5.68
CA ARG A 29 -6.84 -10.81 4.73
C ARG A 29 -6.95 -12.26 5.19
N ALA A 30 -7.98 -12.56 6.00
CA ALA A 30 -8.20 -13.88 6.57
C ALA A 30 -8.30 -15.02 5.56
N LYS A 31 -8.92 -14.78 4.39
CA LYS A 31 -9.04 -15.80 3.35
C LYS A 31 -7.68 -16.25 2.79
N LEU A 32 -6.67 -15.38 2.82
CA LEU A 32 -5.33 -15.68 2.29
C LEU A 32 -4.40 -16.25 3.36
N TYR A 33 -4.46 -15.71 4.58
CA TYR A 33 -3.50 -16.04 5.64
C TYR A 33 -4.04 -16.97 6.73
N GLY A 34 -5.34 -17.23 6.76
CA GLY A 34 -5.98 -18.05 7.80
C GLY A 34 -6.20 -17.34 9.14
N ASP A 35 -5.81 -16.06 9.27
CA ASP A 35 -5.98 -15.23 10.46
C ASP A 35 -6.27 -13.77 10.12
N THR A 36 -6.53 -12.94 11.13
CA THR A 36 -6.81 -11.51 10.97
C THR A 36 -5.61 -10.62 11.29
N ASN A 37 -4.40 -11.19 11.39
CA ASN A 37 -3.22 -10.40 11.68
C ASN A 37 -2.87 -9.53 10.45
N PRO A 38 -2.39 -8.29 10.64
CA PRO A 38 -1.86 -7.50 9.54
C PRO A 38 -0.57 -8.16 9.04
N ARG A 39 -0.51 -8.40 7.73
CA ARG A 39 0.56 -9.17 7.09
C ARG A 39 1.27 -8.29 6.07
N PHE A 40 2.59 -8.25 6.11
CA PHE A 40 3.37 -7.60 5.05
C PHE A 40 3.11 -8.34 3.74
N PHE A 41 2.76 -7.62 2.68
CA PHE A 41 2.44 -8.24 1.39
C PHE A 41 3.05 -7.46 0.24
N THR A 42 3.14 -8.18 -0.86
CA THR A 42 3.41 -7.62 -2.18
C THR A 42 2.37 -8.14 -3.17
N TYR A 43 2.07 -7.32 -4.17
CA TYR A 43 1.30 -7.72 -5.33
C TYR A 43 1.90 -7.09 -6.59
N TRP A 44 1.64 -7.68 -7.75
CA TRP A 44 1.89 -7.05 -9.04
C TRP A 44 0.87 -7.55 -10.06
N THR A 45 0.60 -6.79 -11.11
CA THR A 45 -0.12 -7.21 -12.31
C THR A 45 0.41 -6.44 -13.53
N SER A 46 0.27 -6.99 -14.72
CA SER A 46 0.64 -6.36 -15.99
C SER A 46 -0.52 -6.21 -16.97
N ASP A 47 -1.75 -6.53 -16.54
CA ASP A 47 -2.93 -6.58 -17.41
C ASP A 47 -4.21 -6.12 -16.69
N ALA A 48 -4.11 -5.06 -15.88
CA ALA A 48 -5.26 -4.50 -15.16
C ALA A 48 -6.05 -5.53 -14.34
N TYR A 49 -5.33 -6.41 -13.64
CA TYR A 49 -5.90 -7.44 -12.75
C TYR A 49 -6.81 -8.46 -13.46
N GLN A 50 -6.68 -8.63 -14.78
CA GLN A 50 -7.55 -9.53 -15.55
C GLN A 50 -7.11 -10.99 -15.42
N ALA A 51 -5.89 -11.32 -15.84
CA ALA A 51 -5.37 -12.68 -15.85
C ALA A 51 -3.96 -12.79 -15.24
N THR A 52 -3.15 -11.74 -15.33
CA THR A 52 -1.81 -11.69 -14.75
C THR A 52 -1.81 -11.15 -13.33
N GLY A 53 -0.74 -11.47 -12.64
CA GLY A 53 -0.43 -10.91 -11.35
C GLY A 53 -0.29 -11.95 -10.25
N CYS A 54 0.31 -11.53 -9.16
CA CYS A 54 0.74 -12.46 -8.13
C CYS A 54 0.77 -11.83 -6.75
N TYR A 55 0.19 -12.52 -5.78
CA TYR A 55 0.42 -12.21 -4.37
C TYR A 55 1.72 -12.85 -3.89
N ASN A 56 2.55 -12.06 -3.21
CA ASN A 56 3.72 -12.52 -2.48
C ASN A 56 4.62 -13.43 -3.34
N LEU A 57 4.94 -14.63 -2.83
CA LEU A 57 5.70 -15.67 -3.51
C LEU A 57 4.81 -16.84 -3.97
N LEU A 58 3.49 -16.62 -4.12
CA LEU A 58 2.55 -17.69 -4.47
C LEU A 58 2.68 -18.15 -5.93
N CYS A 59 3.42 -17.40 -6.74
CA CYS A 59 3.78 -17.74 -8.10
C CYS A 59 5.12 -17.08 -8.44
N SER A 60 5.67 -17.43 -9.60
CA SER A 60 6.88 -16.78 -10.13
C SER A 60 6.59 -15.34 -10.54
N GLY A 61 7.28 -14.39 -9.92
CA GLY A 61 7.23 -12.98 -10.32
C GLY A 61 8.10 -12.10 -9.43
N PHE A 62 8.00 -12.25 -8.12
CA PHE A 62 8.93 -11.60 -7.20
C PHE A 62 10.13 -12.51 -6.90
N ILE A 63 11.35 -12.00 -7.06
CA ILE A 63 12.59 -12.69 -6.70
C ILE A 63 13.07 -12.17 -5.36
N GLN A 64 12.81 -12.94 -4.31
CA GLN A 64 13.33 -12.63 -2.98
C GLN A 64 14.83 -12.95 -2.91
N THR A 65 15.63 -11.98 -2.46
CA THR A 65 17.11 -12.07 -2.48
C THR A 65 17.73 -12.23 -1.09
N ASN A 66 16.97 -11.97 -0.03
CA ASN A 66 17.39 -12.19 1.34
C ASN A 66 16.30 -12.87 2.16
N ASN A 67 16.67 -13.50 3.28
CA ASN A 67 15.77 -14.19 4.21
C ASN A 67 15.54 -13.45 5.54
N ARG A 68 15.98 -12.18 5.65
CA ARG A 68 15.77 -11.33 6.84
C ARG A 68 14.32 -10.86 6.95
N ILE A 69 13.68 -10.58 5.83
CA ILE A 69 12.27 -10.15 5.75
C ILE A 69 11.45 -11.25 5.08
N ALA A 70 10.44 -11.75 5.77
CA ALA A 70 9.53 -12.73 5.22
C ALA A 70 8.26 -12.04 4.66
N ILE A 71 8.03 -12.13 3.35
CA ILE A 71 6.80 -11.66 2.72
C ILE A 71 5.65 -12.57 3.16
N GLY A 72 4.54 -11.99 3.61
CA GLY A 72 3.43 -12.71 4.24
C GLY A 72 3.59 -12.96 5.73
N ALA A 73 4.69 -12.52 6.36
CA ALA A 73 4.81 -12.55 7.81
C ALA A 73 3.86 -11.55 8.48
N ALA A 74 3.39 -11.90 9.68
CA ALA A 74 2.62 -10.99 10.51
C ALA A 74 3.52 -9.83 10.95
N ILE A 75 2.99 -8.61 10.89
CA ILE A 75 3.68 -7.42 11.36
C ILE A 75 3.55 -7.38 12.88
N SER A 76 4.69 -7.19 13.55
CA SER A 76 4.75 -7.03 14.99
C SER A 76 5.95 -6.15 15.36
N PRO A 77 5.81 -5.23 16.34
CA PRO A 77 4.58 -4.88 17.05
C PRO A 77 3.58 -4.09 16.17
N VAL A 78 2.31 -4.04 16.60
CA VAL A 78 1.25 -3.24 15.96
C VAL A 78 0.86 -2.04 16.82
N SER A 79 0.42 -0.96 16.19
CA SER A 79 -0.02 0.26 16.87
C SER A 79 -1.27 0.04 17.72
N SER A 80 -1.42 0.81 18.80
CA SER A 80 -2.62 0.78 19.64
C SER A 80 -3.19 2.19 19.87
N TYR A 81 -4.50 2.26 20.09
CA TYR A 81 -5.20 3.53 20.30
C TYR A 81 -4.70 4.23 21.58
N LYS A 82 -4.21 5.46 21.44
CA LYS A 82 -3.52 6.26 22.48
C LYS A 82 -2.31 5.55 23.11
N GLY A 83 -1.71 4.61 22.40
CA GLY A 83 -0.54 3.85 22.87
C GLY A 83 0.65 3.94 21.90
N GLY A 84 1.51 2.92 21.93
CA GLY A 84 2.67 2.82 21.04
C GLY A 84 2.26 2.88 19.57
N GLN A 85 2.96 3.69 18.79
CA GLN A 85 2.74 3.83 17.35
C GLN A 85 3.93 3.23 16.61
N PHE A 86 3.64 2.36 15.66
CA PHE A 86 4.62 1.64 14.85
C PHE A 86 4.25 1.78 13.37
N ASP A 87 5.28 1.83 12.53
CA ASP A 87 5.19 1.95 11.09
C ASP A 87 6.22 1.05 10.42
N ILE A 88 5.97 0.71 9.16
CA ILE A 88 6.95 0.07 8.28
C ILE A 88 7.40 1.10 7.25
N SER A 89 8.69 1.11 6.94
CA SER A 89 9.23 1.94 5.86
C SER A 89 9.44 1.07 4.64
N LEU A 90 8.91 1.48 3.50
CA LEU A 90 9.04 0.76 2.23
C LEU A 90 9.57 1.72 1.17
N LEU A 91 10.44 1.21 0.31
CA LEU A 91 10.92 1.92 -0.87
C LEU A 91 10.82 0.98 -2.07
N ILE A 92 10.15 1.45 -3.12
CA ILE A 92 10.09 0.80 -4.42
C ILE A 92 10.75 1.74 -5.43
N TRP A 93 11.69 1.24 -6.20
CA TRP A 93 12.38 2.02 -7.23
C TRP A 93 12.84 1.13 -8.37
N LYS A 94 13.07 1.74 -9.52
CA LYS A 94 13.61 1.06 -10.69
C LYS A 94 15.13 1.16 -10.68
N ASP A 95 15.82 0.02 -10.69
CA ASP A 95 17.28 -0.02 -10.76
C ASP A 95 17.75 0.51 -12.12
N PRO A 96 18.57 1.58 -12.16
CA PRO A 96 19.07 2.14 -13.42
C PRO A 96 20.03 1.19 -14.16
N LYS A 97 20.62 0.19 -13.49
CA LYS A 97 21.57 -0.74 -14.12
C LYS A 97 20.89 -1.85 -14.92
N HIS A 98 19.90 -2.52 -14.31
CA HIS A 98 19.24 -3.68 -14.92
C HIS A 98 17.74 -3.46 -15.24
N GLY A 99 17.18 -2.32 -14.83
CA GLY A 99 15.78 -1.96 -15.06
C GLY A 99 14.77 -2.70 -14.17
N HIS A 100 15.23 -3.56 -13.26
CA HIS A 100 14.35 -4.28 -12.34
C HIS A 100 13.78 -3.35 -11.27
N TRP A 101 12.58 -3.64 -10.81
CA TRP A 101 11.95 -2.90 -9.71
C TRP A 101 12.33 -3.52 -8.39
N TRP A 102 13.04 -2.79 -7.53
CA TRP A 102 13.50 -3.27 -6.24
C TRP A 102 12.56 -2.88 -5.12
N LEU A 103 12.48 -3.75 -4.12
CA LEU A 103 11.77 -3.53 -2.86
C LEU A 103 12.77 -3.52 -1.70
N GLN A 104 12.78 -2.42 -0.97
CA GLN A 104 13.51 -2.28 0.29
C GLN A 104 12.52 -2.15 1.44
N PHE A 105 12.86 -2.78 2.57
CA PHE A 105 12.16 -2.68 3.83
C PHE A 105 13.05 -2.04 4.88
N GLY A 106 12.50 -1.07 5.62
CA GLY A 106 13.22 -0.32 6.65
C GLY A 106 14.40 0.48 6.08
N SER A 107 15.47 0.56 6.87
CA SER A 107 16.69 1.28 6.52
C SER A 107 17.67 0.37 5.76
N GLY A 108 17.46 0.18 4.46
CA GLY A 108 18.45 -0.45 3.56
C GLY A 108 18.33 -1.96 3.35
N THR A 109 17.35 -2.66 3.93
CA THR A 109 17.22 -4.12 3.72
C THR A 109 16.52 -4.43 2.40
N LEU A 110 17.28 -4.85 1.38
CA LEU A 110 16.79 -5.21 0.05
C LEU A 110 16.02 -6.53 0.03
N VAL A 111 14.70 -6.51 0.14
CA VAL A 111 13.87 -7.73 0.16
C VAL A 111 14.05 -8.56 -1.11
N GLY A 112 14.02 -7.90 -2.26
CA GLY A 112 14.06 -8.54 -3.57
C GLY A 112 13.60 -7.60 -4.66
N TYR A 113 13.29 -8.16 -5.83
CA TYR A 113 12.89 -7.37 -7.00
C TYR A 113 11.85 -8.08 -7.87
N TRP A 114 11.10 -7.28 -8.63
CA TRP A 114 10.30 -7.72 -9.77
C TRP A 114 11.12 -7.56 -11.04
N PRO A 115 11.35 -8.63 -11.83
CA PRO A 115 11.99 -8.52 -13.13
C PRO A 115 11.23 -7.59 -14.06
N VAL A 116 11.97 -6.79 -14.82
CA VAL A 116 11.40 -5.84 -15.78
C VAL A 116 10.56 -6.53 -16.86
N SER A 117 10.89 -7.79 -17.18
CA SER A 117 10.20 -8.62 -18.18
C SER A 117 8.76 -9.01 -17.82
N LEU A 118 8.33 -8.74 -16.58
CA LEU A 118 6.93 -8.93 -16.18
C LEU A 118 6.01 -7.86 -16.77
N PHE A 119 6.56 -6.73 -17.18
CA PHE A 119 5.78 -5.52 -17.42
C PHE A 119 5.85 -5.06 -18.87
N THR A 120 4.78 -4.43 -19.33
CA THR A 120 4.66 -3.79 -20.64
C THR A 120 4.90 -2.29 -20.54
N HIS A 121 4.37 -1.62 -19.50
CA HIS A 121 4.52 -0.18 -19.28
C HIS A 121 5.55 0.14 -18.20
N LEU A 122 5.52 -0.58 -17.07
CA LEU A 122 6.52 -0.42 -16.01
C LEU A 122 7.92 -0.87 -16.45
N MET A 123 8.07 -1.46 -17.64
CA MET A 123 9.40 -1.71 -18.21
C MET A 123 10.17 -0.41 -18.49
N GLU A 124 9.47 0.68 -18.78
CA GLU A 124 10.05 2.00 -19.03
C GLU A 124 10.14 2.80 -17.72
N HIS A 125 8.99 3.19 -17.17
CA HIS A 125 8.88 4.02 -15.96
C HIS A 125 7.47 3.91 -15.35
N GLY A 126 7.29 4.41 -14.13
CA GLY A 126 5.97 4.61 -13.52
C GLY A 126 5.40 5.96 -13.92
N ASN A 127 4.11 6.00 -14.27
CA ASN A 127 3.40 7.25 -14.59
C ASN A 127 2.77 7.89 -13.34
N MET A 128 2.48 7.08 -12.31
CA MET A 128 1.83 7.53 -11.09
C MET A 128 2.26 6.69 -9.90
N VAL A 129 2.40 7.35 -8.75
CA VAL A 129 2.55 6.70 -7.45
C VAL A 129 1.36 7.08 -6.57
N GLN A 130 0.72 6.09 -5.96
CA GLN A 130 -0.35 6.30 -4.98
C GLN A 130 0.02 5.70 -3.63
N PHE A 131 -0.56 6.27 -2.58
CA PHE A 131 -0.40 5.85 -1.19
C PHE A 131 -1.78 5.88 -0.55
N GLY A 132 -2.10 4.91 0.30
CA GLY A 132 -3.42 4.89 0.90
C GLY A 132 -3.83 3.56 1.47
N GLY A 133 -5.12 3.49 1.78
CA GLY A 133 -5.80 2.27 2.21
C GLY A 133 -6.98 1.95 1.31
N GLU A 134 -7.29 0.68 1.19
CA GLU A 134 -8.38 0.17 0.36
C GLU A 134 -9.19 -0.85 1.16
N ILE A 135 -10.51 -0.84 0.94
CA ILE A 135 -11.43 -1.88 1.38
C ILE A 135 -11.93 -2.61 0.16
N VAL A 136 -11.60 -3.90 0.05
CA VAL A 136 -12.16 -4.75 -0.98
C VAL A 136 -13.39 -5.42 -0.39
N ASN A 137 -14.57 -5.12 -0.95
CA ASN A 137 -15.83 -5.75 -0.58
C ASN A 137 -16.45 -6.47 -1.78
N THR A 138 -16.50 -7.80 -1.72
CA THR A 138 -17.15 -8.65 -2.74
C THR A 138 -18.46 -9.26 -2.24
N LYS A 139 -19.05 -8.73 -1.16
CA LYS A 139 -20.36 -9.20 -0.68
C LYS A 139 -21.48 -8.69 -1.59
N PRO A 140 -22.52 -9.51 -1.85
CA PRO A 140 -23.71 -9.07 -2.59
C PRO A 140 -24.36 -7.86 -1.92
N GLY A 141 -24.83 -6.91 -2.73
CA GLY A 141 -25.53 -5.70 -2.25
C GLY A 141 -24.63 -4.50 -1.94
N GLY A 142 -23.30 -4.63 -2.03
CA GLY A 142 -22.36 -3.51 -1.97
C GLY A 142 -22.26 -2.79 -0.61
N SER A 143 -23.09 -3.14 0.38
CA SER A 143 -23.02 -2.55 1.71
C SER A 143 -21.70 -2.93 2.39
N HIS A 144 -20.93 -1.91 2.79
CA HIS A 144 -19.78 -2.09 3.67
C HIS A 144 -20.20 -2.82 4.94
N THR A 145 -19.32 -3.69 5.43
CA THR A 145 -19.51 -4.23 6.78
C THR A 145 -18.83 -3.33 7.82
N SER A 146 -18.68 -3.81 9.04
CA SER A 146 -17.83 -3.20 10.07
C SER A 146 -16.33 -3.47 9.83
N THR A 147 -15.91 -3.64 8.56
CA THR A 147 -14.48 -3.84 8.24
C THR A 147 -13.77 -2.52 8.47
N GLN A 148 -12.76 -2.53 9.34
CA GLN A 148 -12.01 -1.34 9.69
C GLN A 148 -10.88 -1.10 8.68
N MET A 149 -10.74 0.15 8.24
CA MET A 149 -9.56 0.60 7.49
C MET A 149 -8.55 1.19 8.46
N GLY A 150 -7.28 0.79 8.32
CA GLY A 150 -6.21 1.26 9.20
C GLY A 150 -6.48 0.86 10.65
N SER A 151 -6.63 1.85 11.52
CA SER A 151 -6.93 1.66 12.94
C SER A 151 -8.43 1.59 13.24
N GLY A 152 -9.29 1.74 12.23
CA GLY A 152 -10.74 1.84 12.42
C GLY A 152 -11.23 3.22 12.86
N HIS A 153 -10.35 4.21 12.94
CA HIS A 153 -10.65 5.58 13.34
C HIS A 153 -10.49 6.56 12.18
N PHE A 154 -11.32 7.60 12.17
CA PHE A 154 -11.26 8.64 11.16
C PHE A 154 -9.98 9.48 11.28
N ALA A 155 -9.49 9.96 10.14
CA ALA A 155 -8.31 10.78 9.97
C ALA A 155 -8.29 12.02 10.86
N GLY A 156 -9.47 12.59 11.16
CA GLY A 156 -9.62 13.73 12.06
C GLY A 156 -9.12 13.49 13.49
N GLU A 157 -8.99 12.24 13.93
CA GLU A 157 -8.48 11.91 15.26
C GLU A 157 -6.95 12.07 15.40
N GLY A 158 -6.21 12.04 14.29
CA GLY A 158 -4.77 12.34 14.25
C GLY A 158 -3.86 11.28 14.88
N PHE A 159 -2.61 11.68 15.17
CA PHE A 159 -1.57 10.78 15.66
C PHE A 159 -1.95 10.10 16.98
N GLY A 160 -1.56 8.84 17.12
CA GLY A 160 -1.93 8.01 18.26
C GLY A 160 -3.30 7.34 18.12
N LYS A 161 -4.07 7.64 17.09
CA LYS A 161 -5.46 7.18 16.95
C LYS A 161 -5.80 6.75 15.53
N ALA A 162 -5.58 7.63 14.55
CA ALA A 162 -5.76 7.34 13.14
C ALA A 162 -4.50 6.66 12.56
N SER A 163 -4.69 5.85 11.51
CA SER A 163 -3.55 5.37 10.72
C SER A 163 -2.97 6.48 9.88
N TYR A 164 -1.71 6.35 9.50
CA TYR A 164 -0.99 7.40 8.78
C TYR A 164 0.03 6.86 7.79
N PHE A 165 0.32 7.68 6.79
CA PHE A 165 1.58 7.65 6.04
C PHE A 165 2.33 8.93 6.34
N ARG A 166 3.66 8.85 6.42
CA ARG A 166 4.56 9.97 6.64
C ARG A 166 5.82 9.81 5.79
N ASN A 167 6.56 10.89 5.61
CA ASN A 167 7.76 10.95 4.77
C ASN A 167 7.45 10.46 3.35
N LEU A 168 6.37 10.98 2.77
CA LEU A 168 5.96 10.63 1.42
C LEU A 168 6.92 11.23 0.40
N GLU A 169 7.61 10.35 -0.30
CA GLU A 169 8.66 10.65 -1.27
C GLU A 169 8.51 9.73 -2.49
N MET A 170 9.04 10.18 -3.64
CA MET A 170 9.11 9.40 -4.86
C MET A 170 10.54 9.42 -5.40
N VAL A 171 10.95 8.36 -6.09
CA VAL A 171 12.24 8.31 -6.77
C VAL A 171 12.08 8.91 -8.16
N ASP A 172 12.84 9.97 -8.45
CA ASP A 172 12.82 10.67 -9.73
C ASP A 172 13.75 10.01 -10.77
N TRP A 173 13.73 10.52 -12.01
CA TRP A 173 14.45 9.98 -13.17
C TRP A 173 15.97 9.88 -12.97
N ASP A 174 16.57 10.74 -12.13
CA ASP A 174 17.99 10.72 -11.79
C ASP A 174 18.31 9.79 -10.60
N ASN A 175 17.32 9.00 -10.17
CA ASN A 175 17.38 8.06 -9.06
C ASN A 175 17.62 8.75 -7.69
N THR A 176 17.09 9.96 -7.53
CA THR A 176 17.05 10.69 -6.25
C THR A 176 15.66 10.65 -5.61
N LEU A 177 15.61 10.70 -4.27
CA LEU A 177 14.35 10.83 -3.54
C LEU A 177 13.91 12.30 -3.50
N ILE A 178 12.69 12.55 -3.98
CA ILE A 178 12.06 13.86 -3.93
C ILE A 178 10.77 13.81 -3.10
N PRO A 179 10.51 14.80 -2.22
CA PRO A 179 9.26 14.88 -1.50
C PRO A 179 8.06 14.99 -2.44
N THR A 180 6.96 14.28 -2.13
CA THR A 180 5.72 14.39 -2.90
C THR A 180 5.08 15.75 -2.68
N ALA A 181 5.29 16.71 -3.58
CA ALA A 181 4.60 17.99 -3.55
C ALA A 181 3.14 17.83 -4.00
N ASN A 182 2.22 18.63 -3.44
CA ASN A 182 0.82 18.70 -3.85
C ASN A 182 0.03 17.38 -3.74
N LEU A 183 0.09 16.72 -2.57
CA LEU A 183 -0.74 15.55 -2.29
C LEU A 183 -2.23 15.84 -2.57
N ARG A 184 -2.78 15.15 -3.56
CA ARG A 184 -4.23 15.10 -3.79
C ARG A 184 -4.81 13.98 -2.97
N VAL A 185 -5.64 14.34 -1.99
CA VAL A 185 -6.35 13.36 -1.16
C VAL A 185 -7.73 13.06 -1.76
N LEU A 186 -8.13 11.80 -1.74
CA LEU A 186 -9.41 11.32 -2.24
C LEU A 186 -9.94 10.23 -1.29
N ALA A 187 -11.24 10.26 -1.01
CA ALA A 187 -11.96 9.18 -0.35
C ALA A 187 -13.26 8.93 -1.11
N ASP A 188 -13.48 7.68 -1.54
CA ASP A 188 -14.67 7.30 -2.29
C ASP A 188 -15.94 7.36 -1.41
N HIS A 189 -15.79 6.97 -0.14
CA HIS A 189 -16.87 6.94 0.84
C HIS A 189 -16.46 7.65 2.15
N PRO A 190 -16.37 8.99 2.15
CA PRO A 190 -15.80 9.78 3.26
C PRO A 190 -16.51 9.60 4.60
N ASN A 191 -17.79 9.21 4.61
CA ASN A 191 -18.52 8.92 5.84
C ASN A 191 -18.20 7.54 6.43
N CYS A 192 -17.62 6.63 5.65
CA CYS A 192 -17.22 5.28 6.08
C CYS A 192 -15.73 5.26 6.42
N TYR A 193 -14.92 5.90 5.55
CA TYR A 193 -13.48 6.02 5.65
C TYR A 193 -13.06 7.38 5.09
N ASP A 194 -12.27 8.15 5.83
CA ASP A 194 -11.81 9.47 5.39
C ASP A 194 -10.28 9.54 5.34
N ILE A 195 -9.80 10.65 4.79
CA ILE A 195 -8.37 10.95 4.64
C ILE A 195 -8.15 12.45 4.86
N ARG A 196 -7.06 12.80 5.51
CA ARG A 196 -6.65 14.20 5.75
C ARG A 196 -5.14 14.36 5.62
N GLY A 197 -4.73 15.11 4.60
CA GLY A 197 -3.33 15.46 4.35
C GLY A 197 -2.80 16.58 5.25
N GLY A 198 -1.47 16.64 5.37
CA GLY A 198 -0.76 17.71 6.04
C GLY A 198 0.73 17.73 5.66
N VAL A 199 1.41 18.81 6.06
CA VAL A 199 2.85 18.96 5.88
C VAL A 199 3.47 19.58 7.14
N ASN A 200 4.56 19.00 7.62
CA ASN A 200 5.36 19.58 8.70
C ASN A 200 6.84 19.15 8.60
N ARG A 201 7.72 19.77 9.39
CA ARG A 201 9.17 19.52 9.32
C ARG A 201 9.60 18.13 9.81
N VAL A 202 8.78 17.44 10.58
CA VAL A 202 9.12 16.16 11.21
C VAL A 202 8.67 14.98 10.34
N TRP A 203 7.52 15.11 9.68
CA TRP A 203 6.90 14.04 8.88
C TRP A 203 6.92 14.31 7.38
N GLY A 204 7.50 15.44 6.94
CA GLY A 204 7.41 15.88 5.56
C GLY A 204 5.95 16.02 5.13
N ASN A 205 5.65 15.50 3.93
CA ASN A 205 4.28 15.30 3.47
C ASN A 205 3.72 14.01 4.08
N TYR A 206 2.52 14.11 4.65
CA TYR A 206 1.88 13.02 5.36
C TYR A 206 0.37 13.09 5.22
N PHE A 207 -0.32 12.00 5.55
CA PHE A 207 -1.76 12.03 5.75
C PHE A 207 -2.18 11.05 6.83
N TYR A 208 -3.30 11.36 7.49
CA TYR A 208 -4.06 10.39 8.27
C TYR A 208 -5.17 9.80 7.40
N TYR A 209 -5.51 8.54 7.63
CA TYR A 209 -6.59 7.85 6.95
C TYR A 209 -7.17 6.75 7.84
N GLY A 210 -8.39 6.33 7.53
CA GLY A 210 -9.03 5.19 8.16
C GLY A 210 -10.51 5.41 8.36
N GLY A 211 -11.13 4.50 9.09
CA GLY A 211 -12.53 4.61 9.46
C GLY A 211 -13.12 3.27 9.88
N PRO A 212 -14.26 3.32 10.60
CA PRO A 212 -14.86 2.12 11.19
C PRO A 212 -15.64 1.28 10.16
N GLY A 213 -15.79 1.76 8.93
CA GLY A 213 -16.72 1.20 7.96
C GLY A 213 -18.15 1.57 8.32
N LYS A 214 -19.06 0.59 8.31
CA LYS A 214 -20.48 0.79 8.58
C LYS A 214 -20.72 1.50 9.93
N ASN A 215 -21.40 2.64 9.90
CA ASN A 215 -21.69 3.47 11.07
C ASN A 215 -22.96 4.33 10.83
N SER A 216 -23.37 5.16 11.78
CA SER A 216 -24.61 5.97 11.65
C SER A 216 -24.60 6.97 10.49
N LYS A 217 -23.43 7.39 10.00
CA LYS A 217 -23.25 8.26 8.81
C LYS A 217 -22.94 7.46 7.54
N CYS A 218 -22.71 6.16 7.66
CA CYS A 218 -22.43 5.21 6.58
C CYS A 218 -23.24 3.91 6.84
N PRO A 219 -24.56 3.92 6.58
CA PRO A 219 -25.46 2.81 6.92
C PRO A 219 -25.26 1.57 6.05
#